data_AF-A0A6B3HP48-F1
#
_entry.id   AF-A0A6B3HP48-F1
#
_cell.length_a   1.000
_cell.length_b   1.000
_cell.length_c   1.000
_cell.angle_alpha   90.00
_cell.angle_beta   90.00
_cell.angle_gamma   90.00
#
_symmetry.space_group_name_H-M   'P 1'
#
loop_
_entity.id
_entity.type
_entity.pdbx_description
1 polymer ?
#
loop_
_entity_poly.entity_id
_entity_poly.type
_entity_poly.pdbx_seq_one_letter_code
_entity_poly.pdbx_strand_id
1 'polypeptide(L)'
;AQDRIFLGPYTGRDPAVASGSAALLANAMEQASASRIPLFTAADFAWNPKGYRADESWQAAIDDLAGGDAGAREALRALAGNSADSVLGSAESAYLQPLFA
;
A
#
# COMPACT_ATOMS: atom_id res chain seq x y z
N ALA A 1 4.71 5.59 17.47
CA ALA A 1 4.53 5.31 16.03
C ALA A 1 5.75 5.68 15.18
N GLN A 2 6.83 6.26 15.75
CA GLN A 2 8.04 6.59 14.98
C GLN A 2 8.86 5.36 14.55
N ASP A 3 8.58 4.18 15.12
CA ASP A 3 9.30 2.93 14.83
C ASP A 3 8.57 2.00 13.84
N ARG A 4 7.52 2.48 13.16
CA ARG A 4 6.76 1.68 12.18
C ARG A 4 6.93 2.24 10.77
N ILE A 5 7.03 1.35 9.80
CA ILE A 5 6.97 1.68 8.37
C ILE A 5 5.57 1.27 7.88
N PHE A 6 4.88 2.17 7.19
CA PHE A 6 3.54 1.94 6.66
C PHE A 6 3.62 1.49 5.21
N LEU A 7 3.59 0.18 5.01
CA LEU A 7 3.73 -0.42 3.67
C LEU A 7 2.41 -0.91 3.10
N GLY A 8 1.27 -0.66 3.75
CA GLY A 8 -0.06 -1.04 3.25
C GLY A 8 -0.59 -0.11 2.14
N PRO A 9 -1.64 -0.55 1.42
CA PRO A 9 -2.28 0.28 0.40
C PRO A 9 -3.07 1.46 0.99
N TYR A 10 -3.36 2.44 0.12
CA TYR A 10 -4.29 3.51 0.42
C TYR A 10 -5.72 2.98 0.54
N THR A 11 -6.36 3.12 1.71
CA THR A 11 -7.70 2.58 1.99
C THR A 11 -8.56 3.58 2.74
N GLY A 12 -9.85 3.24 2.93
CA GLY A 12 -10.76 3.99 3.80
C GLY A 12 -11.32 5.29 3.19
N ARG A 13 -11.19 5.49 1.87
CA ARG A 13 -11.78 6.62 1.15
C ARG A 13 -12.85 6.15 0.18
N ASP A 14 -13.98 6.82 0.22
CA ASP A 14 -15.04 6.64 -0.77
C ASP A 14 -14.56 7.16 -2.14
N PRO A 15 -14.76 6.41 -3.24
CA PRO A 15 -14.42 6.87 -4.59
C PRO A 15 -14.99 8.25 -4.97
N ALA A 16 -16.14 8.64 -4.41
CA ALA A 16 -16.75 9.94 -4.62
C ALA A 16 -15.88 11.09 -4.11
N VAL A 17 -15.04 10.87 -3.09
CA VAL A 17 -14.11 11.88 -2.55
C VAL A 17 -13.12 12.30 -3.62
N ALA A 18 -12.57 11.36 -4.39
CA ALA A 18 -11.63 11.69 -5.47
C ALA A 18 -12.31 12.46 -6.61
N SER A 19 -13.58 12.15 -6.92
CA SER A 19 -14.33 12.86 -7.97
C SER A 19 -14.78 14.27 -7.55
N GLY A 20 -14.95 14.51 -6.25
CA GLY A 20 -15.39 15.80 -5.70
C GLY A 20 -14.25 16.71 -5.24
N SER A 21 -13.00 16.26 -5.31
CA SER A 21 -11.82 17.00 -4.82
C SER A 21 -11.01 17.57 -5.97
N ALA A 22 -10.46 18.77 -5.80
CA ALA A 22 -9.58 19.38 -6.81
C ALA A 22 -8.20 18.69 -6.89
N ALA A 23 -7.75 18.09 -5.79
CA ALA A 23 -6.48 17.37 -5.71
C ALA A 23 -6.49 16.34 -4.58
N LEU A 24 -5.64 15.33 -4.70
CA LEU A 24 -5.27 14.41 -3.63
C LEU A 24 -3.79 14.64 -3.29
N LEU A 25 -3.52 14.99 -2.04
CA LEU A 25 -2.16 15.15 -1.51
C LEU A 25 -1.89 14.06 -0.49
N ALA A 26 -0.76 13.37 -0.62
CA ALA A 26 -0.31 12.34 0.31
C ALA A 26 0.96 12.80 1.04
N ASN A 27 0.98 12.64 2.37
CA ASN A 27 2.18 12.89 3.16
C ASN A 27 3.01 11.61 3.23
N ALA A 28 4.17 11.62 2.60
CA ALA A 28 5.07 10.47 2.56
C ALA A 28 5.78 10.26 3.90
N MET A 29 6.33 9.06 4.11
CA MET A 29 7.30 8.83 5.17
C MET A 29 8.65 9.43 4.77
N GLU A 30 9.51 9.72 5.76
CA GLU A 30 10.90 10.16 5.56
C GLU A 30 11.72 9.16 4.71
N GLN A 31 11.36 7.87 4.74
CA GLN A 31 11.98 6.83 3.94
C GLN A 31 11.43 6.85 2.50
N ALA A 32 12.02 7.69 1.65
CA ALA A 32 11.56 7.91 0.27
C ALA A 32 11.35 6.60 -0.52
N SER A 33 12.27 5.64 -0.45
CA SER A 33 12.15 4.36 -1.17
C SER A 33 10.98 3.51 -0.67
N ALA A 34 10.78 3.45 0.65
CA ALA A 34 9.67 2.69 1.26
C ALA A 34 8.32 3.34 0.95
N SER A 35 8.27 4.67 0.94
CA SER A 35 7.09 5.46 0.61
C SER A 35 6.56 5.19 -0.81
N ARG A 36 7.37 4.64 -1.72
CA ARG A 36 6.91 4.32 -3.08
C ARG A 36 5.73 3.35 -3.10
N ILE A 37 5.68 2.38 -2.19
CA ILE A 37 4.57 1.40 -2.15
C ILE A 37 3.22 2.11 -1.86
N PRO A 38 3.03 2.79 -0.72
CA PRO A 38 1.76 3.45 -0.44
C PRO A 38 1.46 4.60 -1.43
N LEU A 39 2.47 5.35 -1.87
CA LEU A 39 2.27 6.44 -2.84
C LEU A 39 1.83 5.94 -4.22
N PHE A 40 2.32 4.79 -4.67
CA PHE A 40 1.84 4.14 -5.90
C PHE A 40 0.34 3.87 -5.80
N THR A 41 -0.11 3.26 -4.70
CA THR A 41 -1.53 2.92 -4.52
C THR A 41 -2.42 4.16 -4.37
N ALA A 42 -1.91 5.23 -3.75
CA ALA A 42 -2.60 6.51 -3.68
C ALA A 42 -2.75 7.17 -5.06
N ALA A 43 -1.74 7.04 -5.93
CA ALA A 43 -1.79 7.52 -7.31
C ALA A 43 -2.80 6.73 -8.15
N ASP A 44 -2.85 5.40 -8.00
CA ASP A 44 -3.84 4.56 -8.66
C ASP A 44 -5.28 4.92 -8.24
N PHE A 45 -5.51 5.11 -6.93
CA PHE A 45 -6.79 5.62 -6.43
C PHE A 45 -7.12 7.01 -6.98
N ALA A 46 -6.17 7.94 -7.01
CA ALA A 46 -6.40 9.29 -7.52
C ALA A 46 -6.74 9.30 -9.02
N TRP A 47 -6.19 8.36 -9.79
CA TRP A 47 -6.41 8.24 -11.22
C TRP A 47 -7.74 7.55 -11.56
N ASN A 48 -8.05 6.41 -10.93
CA ASN A 48 -9.26 5.64 -11.19
C ASN A 48 -9.93 5.18 -9.89
N PRO A 49 -10.54 6.10 -9.13
CA PRO A 49 -11.08 5.78 -7.80
C PRO A 49 -12.21 4.74 -7.84
N LYS A 50 -12.98 4.68 -8.92
CA LYS A 50 -14.08 3.70 -9.08
C LYS A 50 -13.60 2.29 -9.41
N GLY A 51 -12.46 2.17 -10.11
CA GLY A 51 -11.86 0.89 -10.47
C GLY A 51 -10.74 0.46 -9.52
N TYR A 52 -10.38 1.28 -8.54
CA TYR A 52 -9.29 1.02 -7.62
C TYR A 52 -9.56 -0.22 -6.76
N ARG A 53 -8.61 -1.17 -6.79
CA ARG A 53 -8.61 -2.39 -5.99
C ARG A 53 -7.33 -2.41 -5.16
N ALA A 54 -7.46 -2.12 -3.86
CA ALA A 54 -6.33 -1.90 -2.97
C ALA A 54 -5.30 -3.03 -2.99
N ASP A 55 -5.74 -4.30 -2.90
CA ASP A 55 -4.84 -5.45 -2.86
C ASP A 55 -4.10 -5.69 -4.18
N GLU A 56 -4.75 -5.42 -5.32
CA GLU A 56 -4.12 -5.55 -6.64
C GLU A 56 -3.11 -4.42 -6.87
N SER A 57 -3.49 -3.19 -6.51
CA SER A 57 -2.62 -2.01 -6.58
C SER A 57 -1.38 -2.18 -5.70
N TRP A 58 -1.56 -2.75 -4.52
CA TRP A 58 -0.49 -3.05 -3.59
C TRP A 58 0.51 -4.08 -4.13
N GLN A 59 -0.01 -5.16 -4.74
CA GLN A 59 0.83 -6.17 -5.40
C GLN A 59 1.59 -5.55 -6.57
N ALA A 60 0.93 -4.74 -7.40
CA ALA A 60 1.58 -4.03 -8.50
C ALA A 60 2.69 -3.07 -8.02
N ALA A 61 2.47 -2.38 -6.89
CA ALA A 61 3.46 -1.49 -6.30
C ALA A 61 4.71 -2.25 -5.78
N ILE A 62 4.51 -3.43 -5.19
CA ILE A 62 5.61 -4.32 -4.77
C ILE A 62 6.38 -4.82 -5.99
N ASP A 63 5.67 -5.23 -7.05
CA ASP A 63 6.29 -5.74 -8.28
C ASP A 63 7.09 -4.64 -9.00
N ASP A 64 6.57 -3.40 -9.05
CA ASP A 64 7.29 -2.22 -9.56
C ASP A 64 8.58 -1.96 -8.78
N LEU A 65 8.49 -1.94 -7.45
CA LEU A 65 9.63 -1.67 -6.59
C LEU A 65 10.70 -2.78 -6.64
N ALA A 66 10.28 -4.02 -6.86
CA ALA A 66 11.18 -5.17 -7.02
C ALA A 66 11.96 -5.14 -8.35
N GLY A 67 11.53 -4.35 -9.33
CA GLY A 67 12.27 -4.14 -10.58
C GLY A 67 12.48 -5.43 -11.40
N GLY A 68 11.56 -6.39 -11.29
CA GLY A 68 11.64 -7.68 -11.99
C GLY A 68 12.53 -8.74 -11.30
N ASP A 69 13.18 -8.41 -10.18
CA ASP A 69 13.93 -9.40 -9.41
C ASP A 69 12.99 -10.26 -8.54
N ALA A 70 12.99 -11.57 -8.80
CA ALA A 70 12.08 -12.50 -8.14
C ALA A 70 12.38 -12.65 -6.64
N GLY A 71 13.65 -12.58 -6.22
CA GLY A 71 14.03 -12.69 -4.81
C GLY A 71 13.63 -11.45 -4.02
N ALA A 72 13.88 -10.26 -4.59
CA ALA A 72 13.45 -8.98 -4.04
C ALA A 72 11.94 -8.89 -3.95
N ARG A 73 11.20 -9.36 -4.96
CA ARG A 73 9.73 -9.39 -4.94
C ARG A 73 9.19 -10.20 -3.77
N GLU A 74 9.70 -11.40 -3.55
CA GLU A 74 9.27 -12.24 -2.42
C GLU A 74 9.65 -11.61 -1.07
N ALA A 75 10.88 -11.08 -0.95
CA ALA A 75 11.32 -10.40 0.27
C ALA A 75 10.49 -9.14 0.58
N LEU A 76 10.20 -8.32 -0.44
CA LEU A 76 9.37 -7.13 -0.32
C LEU A 76 7.93 -7.49 0.03
N ARG A 77 7.35 -8.53 -0.58
CA ARG A 77 6.00 -9.00 -0.25
C ARG A 77 5.91 -9.45 1.20
N ALA A 78 6.91 -10.20 1.69
CA ALA A 78 6.96 -10.60 3.10
C ALA A 78 7.09 -9.38 4.02
N LEU A 79 8.03 -8.47 3.74
CA LEU A 79 8.23 -7.26 4.54
C LEU A 79 6.97 -6.40 4.57
N ALA A 80 6.41 -6.07 3.40
CA ALA A 80 5.24 -5.24 3.26
C ALA A 80 4.02 -5.88 3.93
N GLY A 81 3.82 -7.19 3.78
CA GLY A 81 2.72 -7.91 4.43
C GLY A 81 2.77 -7.87 5.96
N ASN A 82 3.97 -7.93 6.53
CA ASN A 82 4.20 -7.80 7.98
C ASN A 82 4.33 -6.36 8.47
N SER A 83 4.17 -5.37 7.59
CA SER A 83 4.22 -3.93 7.92
C SER A 83 3.12 -3.16 7.21
N ALA A 84 2.01 -3.85 6.90
CA ALA A 84 0.91 -3.27 6.15
C ALA A 84 0.00 -2.40 7.02
N ASP A 85 -0.04 -2.63 8.34
CA ASP A 85 -0.97 -1.96 9.24
C ASP A 85 -0.64 -0.47 9.41
N SER A 86 -1.70 0.33 9.45
CA SER A 86 -1.65 1.77 9.62
C SER A 86 -3.00 2.26 10.14
N VAL A 87 -3.10 3.55 10.43
CA VAL A 87 -4.37 4.21 10.79
C VAL A 87 -5.45 4.05 9.71
N LEU A 88 -5.09 3.70 8.47
CA LEU A 88 -6.03 3.46 7.36
C LEU A 88 -6.71 2.08 7.38
N GLY A 89 -6.29 1.17 8.28
CA GLY A 89 -7.05 -0.04 8.60
C GLY A 89 -6.68 -1.29 7.78
N SER A 90 -5.40 -1.50 7.50
CA SER A 90 -4.93 -2.77 6.91
C SER A 90 -4.57 -3.78 8.00
N ALA A 91 -4.80 -5.08 7.74
CA ALA A 91 -4.46 -6.14 8.68
C ALA A 91 -3.00 -6.59 8.51
N GLU A 92 -2.16 -6.30 9.50
CA GLU A 92 -0.77 -6.77 9.55
C GLU A 92 -0.72 -8.30 9.54
N SER A 93 0.16 -8.87 8.70
CA SER A 93 0.42 -10.31 8.66
C SER A 93 -0.84 -11.16 8.45
N ALA A 94 -1.86 -10.62 7.77
CA ALA A 94 -3.15 -11.32 7.58
C ALA A 94 -2.99 -12.71 6.94
N TYR A 95 -1.99 -12.87 6.07
CA TYR A 95 -1.68 -14.14 5.41
C TYR A 95 -1.16 -15.24 6.38
N LEU A 96 -0.70 -14.87 7.58
CA LEU A 96 -0.27 -15.81 8.62
C LEU A 96 -1.41 -16.25 9.54
N GLN A 97 -2.52 -15.49 9.61
CA GLN A 97 -3.64 -15.79 10.52
C GLN A 97 -4.18 -17.22 10.39
N PRO A 98 -4.35 -17.80 9.17
CA PRO A 98 -4.81 -19.18 9.03
C PRO A 98 -3.86 -20.23 9.61
N LEU A 99 -2.59 -19.90 9.87
CA LEU A 99 -1.58 -20.82 10.42
C LEU A 99 -1.63 -20.92 11.94
N PHE A 100 -2.37 -20.04 12.61
CA PHE A 100 -2.53 -20.02 14.06
C PHE A 100 -3.88 -20.60 14.54
N ALA A 101 -4.68 -21.13 13.62
CA ALA A 101 -6.01 -21.70 13.88
C ALA A 101 -5.95 -23.20 14.27
#